data_AF-A0A5B6YSB5-F1
#
_entry.id   AF-A0A5B6YSB5-F1
#
_cell.length_a   1.000
_cell.length_b   1.000
_cell.length_c   1.000
_cell.angle_alpha   90.00
_cell.angle_beta   90.00
_cell.angle_gamma   90.00
#
_symmetry.space_group_name_H-M   'P 1'
#
loop_
_entity.id
_entity.type
_entity.pdbx_description
1 polymer ?
#
loop_
_entity_poly.entity_id
_entity_poly.type
_entity_poly.pdbx_seq_one_letter_code
_entity_poly.pdbx_strand_id
1 'polypeptide(L)'
;MPFNILNDSDGLPRVLLSEPGGSSAQVLLYGGQVVSWKNERGEELLFMSSKATWKSRKAIRGGISVCFPQFRNLGLLEHQGSARNRLWSLDSCPLPLAPASNQSSVDLLLKPTKEDLKTWPRSFELRLRISLGPGKLTLIPC
;
A
#
# COMPACT_ATOMS: atom_id res chain seq x y z
N MET A 1 -8.48 -16.57 -0.92
CA MET A 1 -7.23 -16.92 -1.63
C MET A 1 -6.07 -16.59 -0.71
N PRO A 2 -5.08 -17.48 -0.51
CA PRO A 2 -3.90 -17.14 0.28
C PRO A 2 -3.09 -16.08 -0.50
N PHE A 3 -2.87 -14.92 0.12
CA PHE A 3 -1.93 -13.95 -0.42
C PHE A 3 -0.52 -14.52 -0.28
N ASN A 4 0.26 -14.50 -1.37
CA ASN A 4 1.68 -14.80 -1.28
C ASN A 4 2.37 -13.60 -0.63
N ILE A 5 2.46 -13.62 0.70
CA ILE A 5 3.27 -12.66 1.45
C ILE A 5 4.72 -13.10 1.28
N LEU A 6 5.50 -12.30 0.57
CA LEU A 6 6.92 -12.52 0.41
C LEU A 6 7.67 -11.65 1.42
N ASN A 7 8.49 -12.30 2.25
CA ASN A 7 9.53 -11.62 3.02
C ASN A 7 10.80 -11.64 2.18
N ASP A 8 11.04 -10.57 1.43
CA ASP A 8 12.26 -10.45 0.63
C ASP A 8 13.48 -10.14 1.52
N SER A 9 14.68 -10.24 0.94
CA SER A 9 15.99 -9.89 1.49
C SER A 9 16.08 -8.49 2.15
N ASP A 10 15.17 -7.58 1.79
CA ASP A 10 15.03 -6.24 2.39
C ASP A 10 14.33 -6.23 3.77
N GLY A 11 13.70 -7.34 4.16
CA GLY A 11 13.06 -7.53 5.47
C GLY A 11 11.65 -6.93 5.63
N LEU A 12 11.08 -6.33 4.57
CA LEU A 12 9.72 -5.79 4.60
C LEU A 12 8.72 -6.70 3.88
N PRO A 13 7.58 -7.02 4.53
CA PRO A 13 6.56 -7.89 3.95
C PRO A 13 5.82 -7.20 2.80
N ARG A 14 5.68 -7.93 1.69
CA ARG A 14 4.98 -7.47 0.49
C ARG A 14 3.98 -8.50 -0.01
N VAL A 15 2.94 -8.02 -0.68
CA VAL A 15 1.91 -8.83 -1.35
C VAL A 15 2.10 -8.70 -2.85
N LEU A 16 2.19 -9.83 -3.53
CA LEU A 16 2.21 -9.88 -4.99
C LEU A 16 0.78 -10.07 -5.50
N LEU A 17 0.34 -9.16 -6.35
CA LEU A 17 -0.86 -9.30 -7.17
C LEU A 17 -0.43 -9.70 -8.58
N SER A 18 -1.14 -10.66 -9.14
CA SER A 18 -0.96 -11.12 -10.51
C SER A 18 -2.32 -11.45 -11.09
N GLU A 19 -2.53 -11.10 -12.36
CA GLU A 19 -3.73 -11.47 -13.09
C GLU A 19 -3.42 -12.43 -14.25
N PRO A 20 -4.40 -13.19 -14.76
CA PRO A 20 -4.17 -14.16 -15.85
C PRO A 20 -3.60 -13.55 -17.13
N GLY A 21 -3.83 -12.25 -17.37
CA GLY A 21 -3.28 -11.51 -18.51
C GLY A 21 -1.77 -11.25 -18.44
N GLY A 22 -1.11 -11.56 -17.33
CA GLY A 22 0.33 -11.39 -17.16
C GLY A 22 0.74 -10.10 -16.44
N SER A 23 -0.18 -9.15 -16.25
CA SER A 23 0.10 -7.97 -15.42
C SER A 23 0.37 -8.38 -13.97
N SER A 24 1.24 -7.63 -13.29
CA SER A 24 1.55 -7.86 -11.88
C SER A 24 1.74 -6.56 -11.12
N ALA A 25 1.50 -6.58 -9.81
CA ALA A 25 1.78 -5.44 -8.93
C ALA A 25 2.35 -5.93 -7.59
N GLN A 26 3.25 -5.14 -7.01
CA GLN A 26 3.77 -5.40 -5.67
C GLN A 26 3.31 -4.31 -4.71
N VAL A 27 2.69 -4.76 -3.62
CA VAL A 27 2.18 -3.93 -2.55
C VAL A 27 3.02 -4.16 -1.30
N LEU A 28 3.69 -3.13 -0.81
CA LEU A 28 4.41 -3.17 0.44
C LEU A 28 3.45 -2.91 1.60
N LEU A 29 3.43 -3.79 2.61
CA LEU A 29 2.62 -3.56 3.81
C LEU A 29 3.13 -2.36 4.61
N TYR A 30 4.44 -2.09 4.55
CA TYR A 30 4.98 -0.86 5.08
C TYR A 30 4.52 0.33 4.22
N GLY A 31 3.79 1.24 4.85
CA GLY A 31 3.19 2.42 4.24
C GLY A 31 1.95 2.15 3.38
N GLY A 32 1.53 0.89 3.24
CA GLY A 32 0.43 0.50 2.32
C GLY A 32 0.73 0.95 0.89
N GLN A 33 2.00 0.86 0.48
CA GLN A 33 2.52 1.52 -0.72
C GLN A 33 2.64 0.54 -1.87
N VAL A 34 2.15 0.91 -3.06
CA VAL A 34 2.43 0.14 -4.28
C VAL A 34 3.80 0.52 -4.78
N VAL A 35 4.69 -0.46 -4.95
CA VAL A 35 6.11 -0.24 -5.30
C VAL A 35 6.51 -0.79 -6.66
N SER A 36 5.64 -1.55 -7.31
CA SER A 36 5.83 -2.04 -8.67
C SER A 36 4.46 -2.29 -9.30
N TRP A 37 4.32 -1.98 -10.58
CA TRP A 37 3.20 -2.37 -11.43
C TRP A 37 3.73 -2.61 -12.84
N LYS A 38 3.62 -3.86 -13.28
CA LYS A 38 4.06 -4.29 -14.60
C LYS A 38 2.88 -4.64 -15.48
N ASN A 39 2.97 -4.27 -16.76
CA ASN A 39 2.02 -4.71 -17.78
C ASN A 39 2.22 -6.18 -18.16
N GLU A 40 1.43 -6.68 -19.10
CA GLU A 40 1.48 -8.04 -19.64
C GLU A 40 2.82 -8.40 -20.31
N ARG A 41 3.62 -7.40 -20.69
CA ARG A 41 4.96 -7.57 -21.27
C ARG A 41 6.07 -7.59 -20.22
N GLY A 42 5.73 -7.39 -18.94
CA GLY A 42 6.69 -7.28 -17.84
C GLY A 42 7.37 -5.92 -17.72
N GLU A 43 6.91 -4.91 -18.48
CA GLU A 43 7.45 -3.55 -18.44
C GLU A 43 6.96 -2.82 -17.19
N GLU A 44 7.87 -2.21 -16.44
CA GLU A 44 7.56 -1.47 -15.23
C GLU A 44 6.91 -0.12 -15.56
N LEU A 45 5.74 0.14 -14.97
CA LEU A 45 4.95 1.34 -15.19
C LEU A 45 5.11 2.37 -14.06
N LEU A 46 5.67 1.97 -12.91
CA LEU A 46 5.91 2.87 -11.78
C LEU A 46 7.39 3.20 -11.62
N PHE A 47 7.67 4.50 -11.47
CA PHE A 47 9.01 4.94 -11.10
C PHE A 47 9.33 4.59 -9.64
N MET A 48 10.48 3.96 -9.43
CA MET A 48 11.09 3.79 -8.11
C MET A 48 12.47 4.46 -8.08
N SER A 49 12.76 5.20 -7.00
CA SER A 49 14.06 5.87 -6.87
C SER A 49 15.16 4.86 -6.54
N SER A 50 16.30 4.94 -7.21
CA SER A 50 17.51 4.20 -6.83
C SER A 50 18.06 4.55 -5.44
N LYS A 51 17.60 5.66 -4.84
CA LYS A 51 17.92 6.10 -3.47
C LYS A 51 16.88 5.66 -2.44
N ALA A 52 15.94 4.79 -2.81
CA ALA A 52 14.95 4.26 -1.87
C ALA A 52 15.62 3.41 -0.78
N THR A 53 15.32 3.72 0.49
CA THR A 53 15.89 3.02 1.65
C THR A 53 14.84 2.11 2.28
N TRP A 54 14.97 0.80 2.04
CA TRP A 54 14.00 -0.21 2.50
C TRP A 54 14.18 -0.61 3.97
N LYS A 55 15.35 -0.32 4.57
CA LYS A 55 15.66 -0.69 5.97
C LYS A 55 15.32 0.40 6.98
N SER A 56 14.95 1.59 6.52
CA SER A 56 14.68 2.73 7.40
C SER A 56 13.19 2.83 7.73
N ARG A 57 12.84 3.29 8.94
CA ARG A 57 11.46 3.70 9.31
C ARG A 57 10.99 4.99 8.60
N LYS A 58 11.50 5.26 7.40
CA LYS A 58 11.19 6.45 6.60
C LYS A 58 10.43 6.03 5.35
N ALA A 59 9.59 6.93 4.86
CA ALA A 59 8.85 6.76 3.62
C ALA A 59 9.75 6.39 2.44
N ILE A 60 9.29 5.43 1.65
CA ILE A 60 10.00 4.95 0.45
C ILE A 60 9.71 5.89 -0.72
N ARG A 61 10.75 6.19 -1.50
CA ARG A 61 10.68 7.14 -2.63
C ARG A 61 10.30 6.43 -3.93
N GLY A 62 9.13 6.74 -4.45
CA GLY A 62 8.60 6.19 -5.71
C GLY A 62 7.27 5.49 -5.51
N GLY A 63 6.74 4.89 -6.57
CA GLY A 63 5.48 4.16 -6.53
C GLY A 63 4.29 5.03 -6.11
N ILE A 64 3.32 4.42 -5.44
CA ILE A 64 2.07 5.08 -5.02
C ILE A 64 1.99 5.06 -3.49
N SER A 65 2.32 6.19 -2.85
CA SER A 65 2.34 6.34 -1.39
C SER A 65 1.04 6.91 -0.82
N VAL A 66 0.60 6.40 0.33
CA VAL A 66 -0.56 6.94 1.06
C VAL A 66 -0.17 8.17 1.89
N CYS A 67 -0.84 9.30 1.66
CA CYS A 67 -0.69 10.50 2.49
C CYS A 67 -1.89 10.63 3.41
N PHE A 68 -1.69 10.41 4.71
CA PHE A 68 -2.72 10.59 5.73
C PHE A 68 -2.08 10.89 7.09
N PRO A 69 -2.64 11.84 7.86
CA PRO A 69 -3.87 12.60 7.59
C PRO A 69 -3.73 13.91 6.84
N GLN A 70 -2.50 14.35 6.65
CA GLN A 70 -2.24 15.62 6.00
C GLN A 70 -1.29 15.41 4.84
N PHE A 71 -1.44 16.26 3.83
CA PHE A 71 -0.49 16.37 2.75
C PHE A 71 0.45 17.54 3.00
N ARG A 72 1.77 17.30 2.92
CA ARG A 72 2.82 18.30 3.17
C ARG A 72 2.67 18.97 4.55
N ASN A 73 2.77 20.30 4.60
CA ASN A 73 2.74 21.15 5.79
C ASN A 73 1.40 21.87 5.95
N LEU A 74 0.31 21.28 5.47
CA LEU A 74 -1.02 21.87 5.59
C LEU A 74 -1.59 21.83 7.03
N GLY A 75 -0.83 21.29 7.99
CA GLY A 75 -1.16 21.28 9.41
C GLY A 75 0.08 21.10 10.30
N LEU A 76 -0.14 20.97 11.61
CA LEU A 76 0.90 20.89 12.65
C LEU A 76 1.55 19.50 12.79
N LEU A 77 1.09 18.50 12.03
CA LEU A 77 1.58 17.13 12.15
C LEU A 77 2.88 16.93 11.32
N GLU A 78 3.45 15.72 11.33
CA GLU A 78 4.59 15.39 10.49
C GLU A 78 4.31 15.61 8.99
N HIS A 79 5.34 16.04 8.24
CA HIS A 79 5.23 16.32 6.80
C HIS A 79 4.73 15.08 6.01
N GLN A 80 3.56 15.23 5.38
CA GLN A 80 2.79 14.17 4.65
C GLN A 80 2.18 13.05 5.52
N GLY A 81 2.03 13.29 6.82
CA GLY A 81 1.37 12.36 7.74
C GLY A 81 2.17 11.09 8.01
N SER A 82 1.72 10.32 9.01
CA SER A 82 2.46 9.16 9.51
C SER A 82 2.11 7.87 8.78
N ALA A 83 0.98 7.76 8.08
CA ALA A 83 0.47 6.49 7.54
C ALA A 83 1.48 5.74 6.64
N ARG A 84 2.26 6.47 5.82
CA ARG A 84 3.32 5.92 4.96
C ARG A 84 4.55 5.36 5.71
N ASN A 85 4.70 5.68 7.00
CA ASN A 85 5.81 5.24 7.84
C ASN A 85 5.41 4.08 8.78
N ARG A 86 4.24 3.46 8.54
CA ARG A 86 3.63 2.48 9.46
C ARG A 86 3.44 1.15 8.75
N LEU A 87 3.45 0.07 9.52
CA LEU A 87 3.12 -1.25 8.98
C LEU A 87 1.59 -1.41 8.96
N TRP A 88 1.03 -1.64 7.77
CA TRP A 88 -0.38 -1.93 7.57
C TRP A 88 -0.60 -3.44 7.72
N SER A 89 -1.79 -3.83 8.16
CA SER A 89 -2.22 -5.23 8.24
C SER A 89 -3.12 -5.58 7.07
N LEU A 90 -3.19 -6.85 6.70
CA LEU A 90 -4.24 -7.35 5.82
C LEU A 90 -5.60 -7.24 6.52
N ASP A 91 -6.60 -6.69 5.83
CA ASP A 91 -7.97 -6.66 6.34
C ASP A 91 -8.58 -8.06 6.27
N SER A 92 -8.91 -8.63 7.43
CA SER A 92 -9.52 -9.97 7.53
C SER A 92 -11.04 -9.93 7.31
N CYS A 93 -11.66 -8.75 7.36
CA CYS A 93 -13.09 -8.58 7.14
C CYS A 93 -13.32 -7.40 6.19
N PRO A 94 -12.91 -7.54 4.92
CA PRO A 94 -13.02 -6.47 3.96
C PRO A 94 -14.46 -6.22 3.55
N LEU A 95 -14.78 -4.97 3.24
CA LEU A 95 -16.11 -4.60 2.75
C LEU A 95 -16.41 -5.32 1.42
N PRO A 96 -17.63 -5.84 1.22
CA PRO A 96 -18.03 -6.46 -0.04
C PRO A 96 -18.11 -5.37 -1.12
N LEU A 97 -17.11 -5.30 -1.98
CA LEU A 97 -17.21 -4.59 -3.26
C LEU A 97 -17.43 -5.62 -4.35
N ALA A 98 -18.19 -5.25 -5.38
CA ALA A 98 -18.49 -6.12 -6.50
C ALA A 98 -17.19 -6.73 -7.06
N PRO A 99 -17.06 -8.08 -7.08
CA PRO A 99 -15.89 -8.70 -7.69
C PRO A 99 -15.98 -8.45 -9.19
N ALA A 100 -15.04 -7.67 -9.73
CA ALA A 100 -14.81 -7.69 -11.16
C ALA A 100 -14.13 -9.02 -11.50
N SER A 101 -14.70 -9.75 -12.46
CA SER A 101 -14.13 -11.02 -12.92
C SER A 101 -12.66 -10.81 -13.32
N ASN A 102 -11.81 -11.77 -12.92
CA ASN A 102 -10.38 -11.81 -13.22
C ASN A 102 -9.49 -10.77 -12.53
N GLN A 103 -9.96 -10.10 -11.48
CA GLN A 103 -9.12 -9.17 -10.70
C GLN A 103 -8.46 -9.81 -9.49
N SER A 104 -7.17 -9.53 -9.30
CA SER A 104 -6.41 -9.88 -8.09
C SER A 104 -6.38 -8.66 -7.18
N SER A 105 -6.84 -8.77 -5.94
CA SER A 105 -6.95 -7.63 -5.03
C SER A 105 -6.52 -7.96 -3.62
N VAL A 106 -5.95 -6.98 -2.93
CA VAL A 106 -5.58 -7.02 -1.51
C VAL A 106 -6.24 -5.89 -0.76
N ASP A 107 -6.74 -6.19 0.44
CA ASP A 107 -7.30 -5.22 1.36
C ASP A 107 -6.33 -4.95 2.50
N LEU A 108 -6.01 -3.68 2.72
CA LEU A 108 -5.13 -3.20 3.77
C LEU A 108 -5.89 -2.39 4.80
N LEU A 109 -5.45 -2.49 6.05
CA LEU A 109 -6.04 -1.81 7.20
C LEU A 109 -4.92 -1.15 8.02
N LEU A 110 -5.13 0.11 8.39
CA LEU A 110 -4.31 0.83 9.36
C LEU A 110 -5.20 1.41 10.47
N LYS A 111 -4.86 1.05 11.71
CA LYS A 111 -5.49 1.52 12.94
C LYS A 111 -4.51 2.39 13.73
N PRO A 112 -4.99 3.31 14.59
CA PRO A 112 -4.12 4.14 15.39
C PRO A 112 -3.46 3.29 16.48
N THR A 113 -2.19 3.53 16.75
CA THR A 113 -1.58 3.02 18.00
C THR A 113 -1.68 4.05 19.12
N LYS A 114 -1.30 3.63 20.33
CA LYS A 114 -1.22 4.52 21.50
C LYS A 114 -0.31 5.73 21.24
N GLU A 115 0.75 5.55 20.44
CA GLU A 115 1.65 6.63 20.03
C GLU A 115 0.98 7.60 19.06
N ASP A 116 0.20 7.10 18.08
CA ASP A 116 -0.53 7.96 17.15
C ASP A 116 -1.52 8.85 17.89
N LEU A 117 -2.22 8.29 18.89
CA LEU A 117 -3.18 9.02 19.71
C LEU A 117 -2.53 10.10 20.59
N LYS A 118 -1.22 10.03 20.85
CA LYS A 118 -0.48 11.12 21.54
C LYS A 118 -0.23 12.29 20.61
N THR A 119 0.17 12.01 19.37
CA THR A 119 0.50 13.05 18.37
C THR A 119 -0.76 13.62 17.74
N TRP A 120 -1.77 12.78 17.55
CA TRP A 120 -3.06 13.14 16.99
C TRP A 120 -4.17 12.38 17.72
N PRO A 121 -4.85 13.01 18.70
CA PRO A 121 -5.83 12.38 19.58
C PRO A 121 -7.18 12.19 18.88
N ARG A 122 -7.16 11.54 17.71
CA ARG A 122 -8.34 11.17 16.93
C ARG A 122 -8.25 9.69 16.62
N SER A 123 -9.31 8.97 16.96
CA SER A 123 -9.46 7.61 16.48
C SER A 123 -9.74 7.65 14.98
N PHE A 124 -9.14 6.75 14.22
CA PHE A 124 -9.32 6.60 12.79
C PHE A 124 -9.23 5.11 12.42
N GLU A 125 -9.81 4.74 11.29
CA GLU A 125 -9.59 3.44 10.66
C GLU A 125 -9.40 3.71 9.17
N LEU A 126 -8.22 3.41 8.65
CA LEU A 126 -7.95 3.54 7.22
C LEU A 126 -8.02 2.17 6.57
N ARG A 127 -8.90 2.03 5.58
CA ARG A 127 -8.93 0.85 4.72
C ARG A 127 -8.58 1.24 3.30
N LEU A 128 -7.82 0.38 2.64
CA LEU A 128 -7.39 0.58 1.26
C LEU A 128 -7.43 -0.76 0.54
N ARG A 129 -8.28 -0.86 -0.48
CA ARG A 129 -8.24 -1.97 -1.44
C ARG A 129 -7.34 -1.61 -2.61
N ILE A 130 -6.43 -2.50 -2.95
CA ILE A 130 -5.62 -2.41 -4.16
C ILE A 130 -6.03 -3.56 -5.06
N SER A 131 -6.54 -3.25 -6.26
CA SER A 131 -7.01 -4.23 -7.23
C SER A 131 -6.25 -4.10 -8.54
N LEU A 132 -5.80 -5.23 -9.07
CA LEU A 132 -5.15 -5.37 -10.36
C LEU A 132 -6.07 -6.12 -11.31
N GLY A 133 -6.32 -5.53 -12.48
CA GLY A 133 -6.96 -6.17 -13.62
C GLY A 133 -6.25 -5.83 -14.93
N PRO A 134 -6.82 -6.24 -16.07
CA PRO A 134 -6.18 -6.08 -17.37
C PRO A 134 -5.85 -4.62 -17.67
N GLY A 135 -4.56 -4.29 -17.74
CA GLY A 135 -4.06 -2.93 -17.99
C GLY A 135 -4.49 -1.89 -16.95
N LYS A 136 -5.01 -2.30 -15.78
CA LYS A 136 -5.61 -1.39 -14.80
C LYS A 136 -5.22 -1.73 -13.37
N LEU A 137 -4.60 -0.77 -12.70
CA LEU A 137 -4.40 -0.78 -11.24
C LEU A 137 -5.38 0.21 -10.59
N THR A 138 -6.15 -0.25 -9.60
CA THR A 138 -7.16 0.56 -8.90
C THR A 138 -6.87 0.58 -7.40
N LEU A 139 -6.88 1.77 -6.79
CA LEU A 139 -6.77 1.97 -5.36
C LEU A 139 -8.09 2.56 -4.84
N ILE A 140 -8.77 1.85 -3.95
CA ILE A 140 -10.09 2.22 -3.44
C ILE A 140 -9.98 2.44 -1.92
N PRO A 141 -10.14 3.67 -1.43
CA PRO A 141 -10.32 3.90 0.00
C PRO A 141 -11.69 3.37 0.42
N CYS A 142 -11.71 2.53 1.44
CA CYS A 142 -12.91 1.82 1.92
C CYS A 142 -13.33 2.28 3.32
#